data_AF-A0A6S6PUJ2-F1
#
_entry.id   AF-A0A6S6PUJ2-F1
#
_cell.length_a   1.000
_cell.length_b   1.000
_cell.length_c   1.000
_cell.angle_alpha   90.00
_cell.angle_beta   90.00
_cell.angle_gamma   90.00
#
_symmetry.space_group_name_H-M   'P 1'
#
loop_
_entity.id
_entity.type
_entity.pdbx_description
1 polymer ?
#
loop_
_entity_poly.entity_id
_entity_poly.type
_entity_poly.pdbx_seq_one_letter_code
_entity_poly.pdbx_strand_id
1 'polypeptide(L)'
;MIYPRRALQRRLDELRDRLAGHVVDKLAERLNRSGKDRLAAMWEVVVLHGLSRGGTLQNEVALPSGRRPDIGFEQGALRFTADVTAVSDEGLHKDNAYRELSGLIEQAKRKLKLPIGGLHLAVRARHNRTKRGTRTVLMLPPRGTLQQFVSQTVVPLLREQIDAGKTVLRLAIDDDDIGLDITIDPAKSPYSSGSFAAYNTPKIKDRNSLYHALRAKADQLRGADGLTGVIVGDGDCVALSRCSANWDEVSTQQIVTEFLRQFSSIDFVLLLSVRETKSRFGTCAPPVRENAASLFVRAGCEERHTLNSLFDAMVRHFPRPAMTPVNGALRAREEGYGLGHHGGYKMLGSKVRIGLREFTEIFAGLRTLRDNGAKNVEAARSRPQEPNPVQAIVVRNLMEGRLPASIEIIKTDENDNDDWVEIRFGEIDPAIAPLR
;
A
#
# COMPACT_ATOMS: atom_id res chain seq x y z
N MET A 1 3.74 2.44 4.41
CA MET A 1 4.66 2.34 3.25
C MET A 1 5.13 0.90 3.14
N ILE A 2 5.70 0.50 2.01
CA ILE A 2 6.22 -0.87 1.82
C ILE A 2 7.35 -1.14 2.81
N TYR A 3 8.31 -0.20 2.91
CA TYR A 3 9.43 -0.28 3.82
C TYR A 3 9.19 0.53 5.10
N PRO A 4 9.73 0.07 6.25
CA PRO A 4 9.75 0.82 7.51
C PRO A 4 10.47 2.17 7.39
N ARG A 5 10.02 3.15 8.17
CA ARG A 5 10.60 4.51 8.17
C ARG A 5 12.04 4.52 8.66
N ARG A 6 12.38 3.72 9.68
CA ARG A 6 13.75 3.61 10.21
C ARG A 6 14.71 3.09 9.16
N ALA A 7 14.33 2.03 8.43
CA ALA A 7 15.12 1.53 7.32
C ALA A 7 15.30 2.56 6.21
N LEU A 8 14.24 3.27 5.79
CA LEU A 8 14.33 4.33 4.77
C LEU A 8 15.24 5.46 5.23
N GLN A 9 15.15 5.90 6.49
CA GLN A 9 16.02 6.93 7.05
C GLN A 9 17.49 6.52 6.95
N ARG A 10 17.83 5.30 7.37
CA ARG A 10 19.21 4.82 7.25
C ARG A 10 19.70 4.78 5.81
N ARG A 11 18.84 4.43 4.85
CA ARG A 11 19.23 4.46 3.42
C ARG A 11 19.46 5.89 2.92
N LEU A 12 18.66 6.85 3.37
CA LEU A 12 18.92 8.27 3.10
C LEU A 12 20.25 8.72 3.72
N ASP A 13 20.53 8.36 4.97
CA ASP A 13 21.78 8.72 5.65
C ASP A 13 23.00 8.16 4.90
N GLU A 14 22.96 6.89 4.52
CA GLU A 14 24.01 6.24 3.73
C GLU A 14 24.14 6.81 2.30
N LEU A 15 23.07 7.36 1.73
CA LEU A 15 23.11 8.04 0.43
C LEU A 15 23.75 9.43 0.52
N ARG A 16 23.76 10.10 1.68
CA ARG A 16 24.41 11.41 1.86
C ARG A 16 25.93 11.34 1.64
N ASP A 17 26.53 10.17 1.86
CA ASP A 17 27.95 9.94 1.61
C ASP A 17 28.28 9.77 0.12
N ARG A 18 27.25 9.62 -0.74
CA ARG A 18 27.39 9.27 -2.16
C ARG A 18 26.77 10.29 -3.11
N LEU A 19 25.73 10.98 -2.68
CA LEU A 19 25.00 11.99 -3.45
C LEU A 19 25.05 13.34 -2.74
N ALA A 20 24.84 14.42 -3.50
CA ALA A 20 24.77 15.75 -2.91
C ALA A 20 23.62 15.87 -1.89
N GLY A 21 23.86 16.53 -0.75
CA GLY A 21 22.90 16.59 0.35
C GLY A 21 21.50 17.09 -0.06
N HIS A 22 21.43 18.11 -0.93
CA HIS A 22 20.15 18.65 -1.42
C HIS A 22 19.31 17.64 -2.21
N VAL A 23 19.94 16.69 -2.90
CA VAL A 23 19.23 15.60 -3.60
C VAL A 23 18.56 14.68 -2.58
N VAL A 24 19.30 14.29 -1.54
CA VAL A 24 18.80 13.44 -0.46
C VAL A 24 17.70 14.15 0.33
N ASP A 25 17.82 15.45 0.57
CA ASP A 25 16.81 16.26 1.25
C ASP A 25 15.49 16.32 0.45
N LYS A 26 15.57 16.47 -0.88
CA LYS A 26 14.41 16.42 -1.79
C LYS A 26 13.71 15.06 -1.74
N LEU A 27 14.47 13.96 -1.68
CA LEU A 27 13.91 12.61 -1.51
C LEU A 27 13.21 12.46 -0.15
N ALA A 28 13.82 12.97 0.93
CA ALA A 28 13.24 12.96 2.26
C ALA A 28 11.93 13.79 2.33
N GLU A 29 11.89 14.96 1.69
CA GLU A 29 10.69 15.80 1.62
C GLU A 29 9.53 15.05 0.94
N ARG A 30 9.80 14.42 -0.21
CA ARG A 30 8.81 13.62 -0.95
C ARG A 30 8.32 12.41 -0.14
N LEU A 31 9.21 11.77 0.62
CA LEU A 31 8.85 10.69 1.55
C LEU A 31 7.98 11.15 2.72
N ASN A 32 8.07 12.42 3.12
CA ASN A 32 7.26 12.98 4.19
C ASN A 32 5.90 13.47 3.71
N ARG A 33 5.77 13.88 2.44
CA ARG A 33 4.50 14.30 1.84
C ARG A 33 3.56 13.11 1.63
N SER A 34 2.31 13.20 2.07
CA SER A 34 1.31 12.14 1.84
C SER A 34 0.89 12.07 0.37
N GLY A 35 0.53 10.87 -0.09
CA GLY A 35 0.00 10.64 -1.43
C GLY A 35 0.86 9.74 -2.30
N LYS A 36 0.60 9.78 -3.62
CA LYS A 36 1.22 8.86 -4.60
C LYS A 36 2.73 9.03 -4.71
N ASP A 37 3.22 10.26 -4.60
CA ASP A 37 4.63 10.57 -4.81
C ASP A 37 5.52 9.97 -3.72
N ARG A 38 4.99 9.82 -2.50
CA ARG A 38 5.67 9.13 -1.40
C ARG A 38 6.12 7.72 -1.78
N LEU A 39 5.29 6.99 -2.51
CA LEU A 39 5.58 5.62 -2.92
C LEU A 39 6.63 5.58 -4.04
N ALA A 40 6.55 6.53 -4.98
CA ALA A 40 7.57 6.71 -6.01
C ALA A 40 8.93 7.05 -5.41
N ALA A 41 8.99 8.04 -4.52
CA ALA A 41 10.20 8.44 -3.80
C ALA A 41 10.78 7.28 -2.97
N MET A 42 9.94 6.44 -2.38
CA MET A 42 10.39 5.25 -1.64
C MET A 42 11.09 4.23 -2.55
N TRP A 43 10.54 3.95 -3.74
CA TRP A 43 11.20 3.08 -4.71
C TRP A 43 12.50 3.70 -5.22
N GLU A 44 12.51 5.00 -5.48
CA GLU A 44 13.70 5.75 -5.89
C GLU A 44 14.82 5.68 -4.86
N VAL A 45 14.52 5.90 -3.57
CA VAL A 45 15.50 5.80 -2.48
C VAL A 45 16.13 4.42 -2.40
N VAL A 46 15.34 3.34 -2.44
CA VAL A 46 15.91 1.99 -2.32
C VAL A 46 16.72 1.60 -3.55
N VAL A 47 16.30 2.02 -4.76
CA VAL A 47 17.05 1.79 -6.00
C VAL A 47 18.37 2.55 -6.01
N LEU A 48 18.35 3.86 -5.73
CA LEU A 48 19.57 4.68 -5.66
C LEU A 48 20.52 4.12 -4.61
N HIS A 49 20.00 3.77 -3.43
CA HIS A 49 20.82 3.17 -2.38
C HIS A 49 21.44 1.85 -2.83
N GLY A 50 20.64 0.92 -3.38
CA GLY A 50 21.14 -0.36 -3.83
C GLY A 50 22.21 -0.24 -4.92
N LEU A 51 22.02 0.66 -5.88
CA LEU A 51 22.99 0.91 -6.95
C LEU A 51 24.27 1.56 -6.42
N SER A 52 24.17 2.47 -5.45
CA SER A 52 25.34 3.11 -4.82
C SER A 52 26.27 2.11 -4.11
N ARG A 53 25.81 0.88 -3.85
CA ARG A 53 26.62 -0.23 -3.30
C ARG A 53 27.37 -1.02 -4.37
N GLY A 54 26.91 -0.97 -5.62
CA GLY A 54 27.50 -1.72 -6.75
C GLY A 54 28.49 -0.91 -7.59
N GLY A 55 28.40 0.42 -7.60
CA GLY A 55 29.24 1.25 -8.47
C GLY A 55 29.12 2.75 -8.20
N THR A 56 29.58 3.55 -9.15
CA THR A 56 29.48 5.00 -9.09
C THR A 56 28.11 5.44 -9.59
N LEU A 57 27.43 6.26 -8.78
CA LEU A 57 26.08 6.73 -9.05
C LEU A 57 26.08 8.25 -9.21
N GLN A 58 25.44 8.72 -10.27
CA GLN A 58 25.10 10.12 -10.50
C GLN A 58 23.57 10.24 -10.58
N ASN A 59 23.02 11.34 -10.09
CA ASN A 59 21.58 11.58 -10.05
C ASN A 59 21.22 12.86 -10.81
N GLU A 60 20.09 12.83 -11.54
CA GLU A 60 19.54 13.96 -12.29
C GLU A 60 20.56 14.61 -13.27
N VAL A 61 21.43 13.80 -13.89
CA VAL A 61 22.42 14.28 -14.87
C VAL A 61 21.72 14.71 -16.15
N ALA A 62 22.00 15.93 -16.62
CA ALA A 62 21.37 16.45 -17.83
C ALA A 62 21.88 15.75 -19.09
N LEU A 63 20.95 15.20 -19.86
CA LEU A 63 21.18 14.72 -21.22
C LEU A 63 21.35 15.91 -22.19
N PRO A 64 21.90 15.68 -23.40
CA PRO A 64 21.93 16.70 -24.46
C PRO A 64 20.54 17.27 -24.81
N SER A 65 19.49 16.50 -24.55
CA SER A 65 18.09 16.92 -24.71
C SER A 65 17.58 17.86 -23.61
N GLY A 66 18.40 18.19 -22.60
CA GLY A 66 18.03 19.00 -21.42
C GLY A 66 17.25 18.22 -20.35
N ARG A 67 16.90 16.95 -20.62
CA ARG A 67 16.21 16.07 -19.67
C ARG A 67 17.16 15.52 -18.64
N ARG A 68 16.64 15.22 -17.45
CA ARG A 68 17.42 14.76 -16.29
C ARG A 68 16.89 13.41 -15.81
N PRO A 69 17.36 12.28 -16.37
CA PRO A 69 17.07 10.95 -15.84
C PRO A 69 17.56 10.81 -14.40
N ASP A 70 16.89 9.96 -13.64
CA ASP A 70 17.17 9.78 -12.21
C ASP A 70 18.54 9.13 -11.95
N ILE A 71 19.04 8.30 -12.88
CA ILE A 71 20.23 7.46 -12.70
C ILE A 71 21.19 7.61 -13.88
N GLY A 72 22.43 7.98 -13.58
CA GLY A 72 23.61 7.66 -14.38
C GLY A 72 24.49 6.71 -13.56
N PHE A 73 24.75 5.50 -14.07
CA PHE A 73 25.48 4.48 -13.33
C PHE A 73 26.71 3.98 -14.08
N GLU A 74 27.82 3.80 -13.36
CA GLU A 74 29.05 3.23 -13.89
C GLU A 74 29.66 2.19 -12.94
N GLN A 75 29.99 1.01 -13.48
CA GLN A 75 30.74 -0.04 -12.79
C GLN A 75 31.68 -0.76 -13.77
N GLY A 76 32.97 -0.42 -13.72
CA GLY A 76 33.94 -0.96 -14.68
C GLY A 76 33.58 -0.56 -16.11
N ALA A 77 33.37 -1.55 -16.99
CA ALA A 77 32.94 -1.32 -18.37
C ALA A 77 31.42 -1.07 -18.52
N LEU A 78 30.62 -1.45 -17.51
CA LEU A 78 29.17 -1.28 -17.57
C LEU A 78 28.80 0.18 -17.28
N ARG A 79 28.13 0.83 -18.24
CA ARG A 79 27.56 2.16 -18.08
C ARG A 79 26.14 2.20 -18.60
N PHE A 80 25.23 2.74 -17.80
CA PHE A 80 23.84 2.92 -18.25
C PHE A 80 23.20 4.17 -17.66
N THR A 81 22.21 4.66 -18.41
CA THR A 81 21.28 5.70 -17.97
C THR A 81 19.92 5.07 -17.72
N ALA A 82 19.31 5.39 -16.58
CA ALA A 82 17.99 4.86 -16.26
C ALA A 82 17.12 5.87 -15.53
N ASP A 83 15.82 5.57 -15.53
CA ASP A 83 14.82 6.37 -14.84
C ASP A 83 13.92 5.47 -13.99
N VAL A 84 13.54 5.94 -12.81
CA VAL A 84 12.76 5.20 -11.82
C VAL A 84 11.32 5.69 -11.84
N THR A 85 10.38 4.75 -11.84
CA THR A 85 8.97 5.07 -11.74
C THR A 85 8.23 4.09 -10.87
N ALA A 86 7.11 4.51 -10.29
CA ALA A 86 6.18 3.61 -9.62
C ALA A 86 4.87 3.55 -10.41
N VAL A 87 4.37 2.35 -10.68
CA VAL A 87 3.17 2.13 -11.49
C VAL A 87 2.01 1.70 -10.62
N SER A 88 0.84 2.34 -10.80
CA SER A 88 -0.40 1.97 -10.13
C SER A 88 -1.59 1.99 -11.07
N ASP A 89 -2.64 1.26 -10.72
CA ASP A 89 -3.93 1.30 -11.43
C ASP A 89 -4.83 2.46 -10.97
N GLU A 90 -4.29 3.45 -10.25
CA GLU A 90 -5.07 4.58 -9.73
C GLU A 90 -5.77 5.38 -10.83
N GLY A 91 -5.17 5.50 -12.02
CA GLY A 91 -5.82 6.10 -13.18
C GLY A 91 -7.14 5.38 -13.53
N LEU A 92 -7.12 4.04 -13.52
CA LEU A 92 -8.31 3.23 -13.76
C LEU A 92 -9.33 3.35 -12.62
N HIS A 93 -8.88 3.52 -11.37
CA HIS A 93 -9.78 3.76 -10.24
C HIS A 93 -10.48 5.12 -10.30
N LYS A 94 -9.87 6.13 -10.93
CA LYS A 94 -10.53 7.43 -11.16
C LYS A 94 -11.67 7.31 -12.17
N ASP A 95 -11.48 6.49 -13.20
CA ASP A 95 -12.50 6.19 -14.21
C ASP A 95 -13.59 5.26 -13.65
N ASN A 96 -13.27 4.46 -12.64
CA ASN A 96 -14.17 3.49 -12.01
C ASN A 96 -14.40 3.86 -10.54
N ALA A 97 -15.20 4.91 -10.31
CA ALA A 97 -15.41 5.57 -9.01
C ALA A 97 -16.27 4.75 -7.99
N TYR A 98 -16.10 3.43 -7.98
CA TYR A 98 -16.80 2.50 -7.09
C TYR A 98 -16.65 2.86 -5.60
N ARG A 99 -15.43 3.16 -5.15
CA ARG A 99 -15.16 3.47 -3.73
C ARG A 99 -15.88 4.75 -3.28
N GLU A 100 -15.96 5.74 -4.18
CA GLU A 100 -16.64 7.01 -3.91
C GLU A 100 -18.15 6.81 -3.85
N LEU A 101 -18.72 6.08 -4.82
CA LEU A 101 -20.13 5.70 -4.81
C LEU A 101 -20.51 4.91 -3.56
N SER A 102 -19.73 3.87 -3.21
CA SER A 102 -19.95 3.06 -2.01
C SER A 102 -19.90 3.91 -0.74
N GLY A 103 -18.95 4.85 -0.65
CA GLY A 103 -18.87 5.80 0.47
C GLY A 103 -20.08 6.73 0.56
N LEU A 104 -20.58 7.24 -0.56
CA LEU A 104 -21.77 8.10 -0.61
C LEU A 104 -23.04 7.33 -0.21
N ILE A 105 -23.19 6.08 -0.66
CA ILE A 105 -24.31 5.21 -0.27
C ILE A 105 -24.24 4.90 1.23
N GLU A 106 -23.05 4.61 1.78
CA GLU A 106 -22.87 4.42 3.22
C GLU A 106 -23.22 5.68 4.03
N GLN A 107 -22.84 6.86 3.55
CA GLN A 107 -23.24 8.13 4.17
C GLN A 107 -24.76 8.33 4.13
N ALA A 108 -25.39 8.04 2.99
CA ALA A 108 -26.84 8.11 2.84
C ALA A 108 -27.55 7.13 3.79
N LYS A 109 -27.07 5.89 3.87
CA LYS A 109 -27.56 4.86 4.80
C LYS A 109 -27.55 5.36 6.25
N ARG A 110 -26.45 5.97 6.69
CA ARG A 110 -26.34 6.58 8.03
C ARG A 110 -27.35 7.70 8.26
N LYS A 111 -27.55 8.58 7.27
CA LYS A 111 -28.55 9.66 7.36
C LYS A 111 -29.98 9.13 7.44
N LEU A 112 -30.25 7.98 6.84
CA LEU A 112 -31.52 7.26 6.93
C LEU A 112 -31.65 6.41 8.20
N LYS A 113 -30.69 6.50 9.14
CA LYS A 113 -30.65 5.74 10.40
C LYS A 113 -30.67 4.21 10.21
N LEU A 114 -30.21 3.74 9.05
CA LEU A 114 -30.06 2.32 8.77
C LEU A 114 -28.78 1.77 9.44
N PRO A 115 -28.70 0.45 9.71
CA PRO A 115 -27.57 -0.17 10.41
C PRO A 115 -26.22 0.03 9.70
N ILE A 116 -25.12 0.02 10.47
CA ILE A 116 -23.76 0.26 9.94
C ILE A 116 -23.33 -0.82 8.94
N GLY A 117 -23.82 -2.06 9.06
CA GLY A 117 -23.52 -3.19 8.18
C GLY A 117 -24.58 -3.45 7.11
N GLY A 118 -24.52 -4.63 6.49
CA GLY A 118 -25.60 -5.18 5.67
C GLY A 118 -25.73 -4.66 4.24
N LEU A 119 -24.92 -3.68 3.83
CA LEU A 119 -24.92 -3.21 2.43
C LEU A 119 -24.18 -4.21 1.54
N HIS A 120 -24.77 -4.57 0.41
CA HIS A 120 -24.12 -5.20 -0.72
C HIS A 120 -24.32 -4.33 -1.97
N LEU A 121 -23.22 -3.82 -2.54
CA LEU A 121 -23.22 -3.06 -3.80
C LEU A 121 -22.59 -3.91 -4.90
N ALA A 122 -23.42 -4.42 -5.81
CA ALA A 122 -22.95 -5.09 -7.01
C ALA A 122 -23.01 -4.13 -8.21
N VAL A 123 -21.92 -4.08 -8.98
CA VAL A 123 -21.79 -3.20 -10.15
C VAL A 123 -21.56 -4.04 -11.39
N ARG A 124 -22.45 -3.86 -12.37
CA ARG A 124 -22.36 -4.52 -13.67
C ARG A 124 -21.25 -3.90 -14.50
N ALA A 125 -20.81 -4.63 -15.52
CA ALA A 125 -19.72 -4.21 -16.38
C ALA A 125 -20.07 -4.34 -17.85
N ARG A 126 -19.59 -3.38 -18.64
CA ARG A 126 -19.63 -3.39 -20.10
C ARG A 126 -18.29 -3.92 -20.62
N HIS A 127 -18.34 -4.85 -21.56
CA HIS A 127 -17.16 -5.43 -22.19
C HIS A 127 -17.01 -4.94 -23.64
N ASN A 128 -16.11 -3.99 -23.86
CA ASN A 128 -15.83 -3.44 -25.17
C ASN A 128 -14.79 -4.31 -25.88
N ARG A 129 -15.25 -5.15 -26.81
CA ARG A 129 -14.37 -6.01 -27.62
C ARG A 129 -13.80 -5.25 -28.81
N THR A 130 -12.50 -5.35 -29.01
CA THR A 130 -11.78 -4.77 -30.15
C THR A 130 -10.88 -5.83 -30.80
N LYS A 131 -10.35 -5.57 -32.00
CA LYS A 131 -9.34 -6.43 -32.63
C LYS A 131 -8.08 -6.63 -31.77
N ARG A 132 -7.79 -5.71 -30.84
CA ARG A 132 -6.61 -5.75 -29.95
C ARG A 132 -6.87 -6.47 -28.63
N GLY A 133 -8.12 -6.80 -28.31
CA GLY A 133 -8.54 -7.42 -27.05
C GLY A 133 -9.79 -6.77 -26.46
N THR A 134 -10.13 -7.16 -25.22
CA THR A 134 -11.37 -6.74 -24.54
C THR A 134 -11.07 -5.74 -23.44
N ARG A 135 -11.79 -4.62 -23.39
CA ARG A 135 -11.74 -3.67 -22.26
C ARG A 135 -12.99 -3.84 -21.39
N THR A 136 -12.80 -4.07 -20.10
CA THR A 136 -13.87 -4.07 -19.10
C THR A 136 -14.03 -2.65 -18.54
N VAL A 137 -15.26 -2.15 -18.48
CA VAL A 137 -15.60 -0.85 -17.89
C VAL A 137 -16.78 -1.06 -16.94
N LEU A 138 -16.69 -0.54 -15.71
CA LEU A 138 -17.82 -0.61 -14.78
C LEU A 138 -18.92 0.36 -15.20
N MET A 139 -20.18 -0.07 -15.12
CA MET A 139 -21.35 0.74 -15.44
C MET A 139 -21.73 1.60 -14.24
N LEU A 140 -20.91 2.62 -13.99
CA LEU A 140 -21.05 3.57 -12.89
C LEU A 140 -21.49 4.94 -13.43
N PRO A 141 -22.25 5.72 -12.63
CA PRO A 141 -22.49 7.11 -12.97
C PRO A 141 -21.16 7.88 -13.06
N PRO A 142 -21.07 8.90 -13.94
CA PRO A 142 -19.89 9.75 -14.02
C PRO A 142 -19.50 10.32 -12.66
N ARG A 143 -18.20 10.40 -12.39
CA ARG A 143 -17.68 10.82 -11.08
C ARG A 143 -18.27 12.16 -10.61
N GLY A 144 -18.39 13.13 -11.51
CA GLY A 144 -18.94 14.46 -11.22
C GLY A 144 -20.42 14.48 -10.85
N THR A 145 -21.18 13.41 -11.14
CA THR A 145 -22.62 13.34 -10.89
C THR A 145 -22.97 12.37 -9.76
N LEU A 146 -22.00 11.68 -9.14
CA LEU A 146 -22.25 10.66 -8.12
C LEU A 146 -23.09 11.16 -6.94
N GLN A 147 -22.80 12.36 -6.44
CA GLN A 147 -23.54 12.93 -5.31
C GLN A 147 -24.99 13.23 -5.69
N GLN A 148 -25.20 13.80 -6.88
CA GLN A 148 -26.53 14.05 -7.41
C GLN A 148 -27.29 12.73 -7.61
N PHE A 149 -26.66 11.74 -8.23
CA PHE A 149 -27.23 10.41 -8.44
C PHE A 149 -27.65 9.74 -7.14
N VAL A 150 -26.80 9.75 -6.10
CA VAL A 150 -27.17 9.17 -4.80
C VAL A 150 -28.33 9.92 -4.15
N SER A 151 -28.32 11.25 -4.19
CA SER A 151 -29.36 12.06 -3.53
C SER A 151 -30.71 12.08 -4.26
N GLN A 152 -30.71 12.02 -5.59
CA GLN A 152 -31.91 12.15 -6.41
C GLN A 152 -32.47 10.80 -6.89
N THR A 153 -31.65 9.74 -6.93
CA THR A 153 -32.09 8.42 -7.41
C THR A 153 -32.07 7.39 -6.28
N VAL A 154 -30.91 7.18 -5.64
CA VAL A 154 -30.77 6.10 -4.64
C VAL A 154 -31.55 6.39 -3.36
N VAL A 155 -31.42 7.59 -2.80
CA VAL A 155 -32.07 7.96 -1.53
C VAL A 155 -33.61 7.93 -1.61
N PRO A 156 -34.27 8.50 -2.64
CA PRO A 156 -35.72 8.42 -2.76
C PRO A 156 -36.24 6.98 -2.84
N LEU A 157 -35.61 6.14 -3.67
CA LEU A 157 -35.99 4.72 -3.80
C LEU A 157 -35.76 3.91 -2.51
N LEU A 158 -34.76 4.27 -1.70
CA LEU A 158 -34.58 3.69 -0.38
C LEU A 158 -35.68 4.13 0.59
N ARG A 159 -36.06 5.42 0.57
CA ARG A 159 -37.12 5.97 1.44
C ARG A 159 -38.47 5.33 1.15
N GLU A 160 -38.85 5.19 -0.12
CA GLU A 160 -40.10 4.52 -0.51
C GLU A 160 -40.21 3.11 0.08
N GLN A 161 -39.11 2.37 0.11
CA GLN A 161 -39.09 1.03 0.68
C GLN A 161 -39.13 1.02 2.21
N ILE A 162 -38.51 2.02 2.86
CA ILE A 162 -38.58 2.22 4.31
C ILE A 162 -40.01 2.58 4.72
N ASP A 163 -40.65 3.51 4.00
CA ASP A 163 -42.02 3.96 4.24
C ASP A 163 -43.03 2.82 4.01
N ALA A 164 -42.73 1.93 3.06
CA ALA A 164 -43.48 0.68 2.84
C ALA A 164 -43.20 -0.42 3.89
N GLY A 165 -42.38 -0.15 4.92
CA GLY A 165 -42.09 -1.07 6.01
C GLY A 165 -41.21 -2.26 5.63
N LYS A 166 -40.45 -2.20 4.52
CA LYS A 166 -39.60 -3.31 4.09
C LYS A 166 -38.40 -3.47 5.02
N THR A 167 -38.16 -4.70 5.45
CA THR A 167 -37.01 -5.08 6.28
C THR A 167 -35.72 -5.24 5.48
N VAL A 168 -35.82 -5.64 4.21
CA VAL A 168 -34.69 -5.74 3.27
C VAL A 168 -34.95 -4.79 2.11
N LEU A 169 -34.02 -3.86 1.90
CA LEU A 169 -34.12 -2.86 0.84
C LEU A 169 -33.37 -3.37 -0.39
N ARG A 170 -34.01 -3.37 -1.56
CA ARG A 170 -33.41 -3.83 -2.81
C ARG A 170 -33.67 -2.81 -3.91
N LEU A 171 -32.61 -2.34 -4.54
CA LEU A 171 -32.68 -1.45 -5.70
C LEU A 171 -31.89 -2.10 -6.83
N ALA A 172 -32.52 -2.20 -7.99
CA ALA A 172 -31.86 -2.54 -9.24
C ALA A 172 -32.01 -1.33 -10.17
N ILE A 173 -30.88 -0.80 -10.63
CA ILE A 173 -30.81 0.30 -11.59
C ILE A 173 -30.05 -0.26 -12.79
N ASP A 174 -30.72 -0.34 -13.93
CA ASP A 174 -30.19 -1.00 -15.12
C ASP A 174 -30.62 -0.22 -16.35
N ASP A 175 -29.85 0.82 -16.64
CA ASP A 175 -29.99 1.66 -17.82
C ASP A 175 -28.77 1.46 -18.72
N ASP A 176 -28.78 2.04 -19.92
CA ASP A 176 -27.70 1.85 -20.91
C ASP A 176 -26.32 2.13 -20.32
N ASP A 177 -26.18 3.13 -19.44
CA ASP A 177 -24.90 3.57 -18.88
C ASP A 177 -24.64 3.18 -17.42
N ILE A 178 -25.68 2.78 -16.66
CA ILE A 178 -25.58 2.51 -15.21
C ILE A 178 -26.18 1.14 -14.92
N GLY A 179 -25.40 0.28 -14.26
CA GLY A 179 -25.84 -1.06 -13.88
C GLY A 179 -25.46 -1.35 -12.44
N LEU A 180 -26.39 -1.13 -11.51
CA LEU A 180 -26.18 -1.24 -10.07
C LEU A 180 -27.26 -2.09 -9.41
N ASP A 181 -26.84 -3.03 -8.58
CA ASP A 181 -27.70 -3.81 -7.72
C ASP A 181 -27.30 -3.51 -6.26
N ILE A 182 -28.18 -2.82 -5.53
CA ILE A 182 -27.97 -2.41 -4.14
C ILE A 182 -28.91 -3.24 -3.25
N THR A 183 -28.35 -3.95 -2.29
CA THR A 183 -29.11 -4.64 -1.25
C THR A 183 -28.68 -4.14 0.12
N ILE A 184 -29.63 -3.81 0.99
CA ILE A 184 -29.37 -3.52 2.40
C ILE A 184 -30.17 -4.53 3.22
N ASP A 185 -29.44 -5.47 3.83
CA ASP A 185 -29.99 -6.52 4.67
C ASP A 185 -29.33 -6.44 6.07
N PRO A 186 -30.02 -5.83 7.05
CA PRO A 186 -29.56 -5.70 8.44
C PRO A 186 -29.19 -7.02 9.12
N ALA A 187 -29.81 -8.13 8.72
CA ALA A 187 -29.68 -9.41 9.41
C ALA A 187 -28.52 -10.26 8.89
N LYS A 188 -28.01 -9.99 7.69
CA LYS A 188 -27.03 -10.85 7.02
C LYS A 188 -25.59 -10.67 7.48
N SER A 189 -25.18 -9.45 7.82
CA SER A 189 -23.78 -9.18 8.13
C SER A 189 -23.59 -7.86 8.87
N PRO A 190 -22.71 -7.81 9.89
CA PRO A 190 -22.27 -6.54 10.46
C PRO A 190 -21.36 -5.74 9.50
N TYR A 191 -20.96 -6.33 8.38
CA TYR A 191 -20.09 -5.73 7.37
C TYR A 191 -20.83 -5.40 6.08
N SER A 192 -20.37 -4.34 5.42
CA SER A 192 -20.76 -4.03 4.06
C SER A 192 -19.81 -4.71 3.06
N SER A 193 -20.35 -5.09 1.91
CA SER A 193 -19.67 -5.82 0.85
C SER A 193 -20.02 -5.23 -0.51
N GLY A 194 -19.32 -5.69 -1.55
CA GLY A 194 -19.74 -5.43 -2.91
C GLY A 194 -18.96 -6.27 -3.91
N SER A 195 -19.41 -6.21 -5.15
CA SER A 195 -18.87 -7.02 -6.24
C SER A 195 -18.84 -6.21 -7.53
N PHE A 196 -17.81 -6.44 -8.34
CA PHE A 196 -17.67 -5.84 -9.66
C PHE A 196 -16.70 -6.66 -10.50
N ALA A 197 -16.81 -6.57 -11.83
CA ALA A 197 -15.89 -7.25 -12.74
C ALA A 197 -14.47 -6.65 -12.64
N ALA A 198 -13.44 -7.49 -12.69
CA ALA A 198 -12.05 -7.03 -12.69
C ALA A 198 -11.77 -6.16 -13.94
N TYR A 199 -11.62 -4.86 -13.73
CA TYR A 199 -11.40 -3.87 -14.80
C TYR A 199 -9.94 -3.43 -14.95
N ASN A 200 -9.11 -3.70 -13.94
CA ASN A 200 -7.68 -3.37 -13.91
C ASN A 200 -6.78 -4.52 -14.40
N THR A 201 -7.34 -5.70 -14.64
CA THR A 201 -6.60 -6.81 -15.24
C THR A 201 -6.29 -6.51 -16.72
N PRO A 202 -5.00 -6.51 -17.13
CA PRO A 202 -4.64 -6.22 -18.52
C PRO A 202 -5.16 -7.30 -19.48
N LYS A 203 -5.90 -6.87 -20.50
CA LYS A 203 -6.37 -7.73 -21.61
C LYS A 203 -5.88 -7.25 -22.99
N ILE A 204 -5.12 -6.16 -23.01
CA ILE A 204 -4.53 -5.55 -24.20
C ILE A 204 -3.07 -5.17 -23.87
N LYS A 205 -2.11 -5.63 -24.71
CA LYS A 205 -0.66 -5.50 -24.47
C LYS A 205 -0.17 -4.06 -24.35
N ASP A 206 -0.72 -3.15 -25.15
CA ASP A 206 -0.29 -1.75 -25.30
C ASP A 206 -1.25 -0.73 -24.66
N ARG A 207 -2.29 -1.20 -23.94
CA ARG A 207 -3.29 -0.36 -23.27
C ARG A 207 -3.49 -0.81 -21.82
N ASN A 208 -2.50 -0.52 -21.00
CA ASN A 208 -2.50 -0.80 -19.56
C ASN A 208 -1.55 0.15 -18.82
N SER A 209 -1.71 0.25 -17.51
CA SER A 209 -0.95 1.18 -16.64
C SER A 209 0.56 1.00 -16.78
N LEU A 210 1.04 -0.25 -16.87
CA LEU A 210 2.48 -0.56 -17.01
C LEU A 210 3.03 -0.04 -18.35
N TYR A 211 2.37 -0.37 -19.46
CA TYR A 211 2.81 0.08 -20.79
C TYR A 211 2.83 1.61 -20.91
N HIS A 212 1.81 2.30 -20.39
CA HIS A 212 1.75 3.76 -20.42
C HIS A 212 2.89 4.41 -19.61
N ALA A 213 3.22 3.86 -18.45
CA ALA A 213 4.35 4.34 -17.66
C ALA A 213 5.70 4.09 -18.35
N LEU A 214 5.90 2.89 -18.90
CA LEU A 214 7.11 2.56 -19.67
C LEU A 214 7.28 3.49 -20.87
N ARG A 215 6.21 3.76 -21.62
CA ARG A 215 6.22 4.72 -22.73
C ARG A 215 6.60 6.13 -22.29
N ALA A 216 6.03 6.63 -21.20
CA ALA A 216 6.36 7.96 -20.68
C ALA A 216 7.85 8.07 -20.31
N LYS A 217 8.44 7.02 -19.75
CA LYS A 217 9.87 6.98 -19.42
C LYS A 217 10.76 6.77 -20.63
N ALA A 218 10.33 6.02 -21.63
CA ALA A 218 11.02 5.95 -22.92
C ALA A 218 11.13 7.32 -23.58
N ASP A 219 10.06 8.12 -23.52
CA ASP A 219 10.08 9.49 -24.00
C ASP A 219 11.04 10.36 -23.19
N GLN A 220 11.13 10.18 -21.86
CA GLN A 220 12.06 10.92 -20.99
C GLN A 220 13.53 10.59 -21.27
N LEU A 221 13.84 9.33 -21.60
CA LEU A 221 15.21 8.84 -21.82
C LEU A 221 15.72 9.04 -23.25
N ARG A 222 14.91 9.62 -24.15
CA ARG A 222 15.32 9.85 -25.53
C ARG A 222 16.54 10.79 -25.58
N GLY A 223 17.58 10.33 -26.29
CA GLY A 223 18.86 11.02 -26.41
C GLY A 223 19.89 10.68 -25.33
N ALA A 224 19.64 9.64 -24.52
CA ALA A 224 20.66 9.04 -23.68
C ALA A 224 21.65 8.22 -24.52
N ASP A 225 22.93 8.30 -24.17
CA ASP A 225 23.99 7.51 -24.78
C ASP A 225 24.25 6.22 -23.99
N GLY A 226 24.63 5.16 -24.69
CA GLY A 226 24.90 3.85 -24.09
C GLY A 226 23.64 3.09 -23.70
N LEU A 227 23.79 2.17 -22.74
CA LEU A 227 22.67 1.35 -22.28
C LEU A 227 21.61 2.23 -21.61
N THR A 228 20.37 2.06 -22.03
CA THR A 228 19.25 2.85 -21.51
C THR A 228 18.19 1.93 -20.92
N GLY A 229 17.66 2.25 -19.74
CA GLY A 229 16.65 1.39 -19.10
C GLY A 229 15.64 2.08 -18.23
N VAL A 230 14.56 1.35 -17.91
CA VAL A 230 13.49 1.83 -17.03
C VAL A 230 13.38 0.90 -15.83
N ILE A 231 13.43 1.46 -14.62
CA ILE A 231 13.23 0.71 -13.37
C ILE A 231 11.84 1.04 -12.83
N VAL A 232 11.03 0.01 -12.65
CA VAL A 232 9.62 0.14 -12.28
C VAL A 232 9.37 -0.49 -10.92
N GLY A 233 9.04 0.34 -9.93
CA GLY A 233 8.50 -0.09 -8.65
C GLY A 233 7.00 -0.37 -8.71
N ASP A 234 6.56 -1.39 -7.97
CA ASP A 234 5.15 -1.73 -7.83
C ASP A 234 4.44 -0.73 -6.91
N GLY A 235 3.47 -0.02 -7.49
CA GLY A 235 2.67 1.00 -6.83
C GLY A 235 1.22 0.59 -6.59
N ASP A 236 0.91 -0.72 -6.55
CA ASP A 236 -0.45 -1.29 -6.64
C ASP A 236 -0.93 -1.39 -8.11
N CYS A 237 -0.15 -2.09 -8.93
CA CYS A 237 -0.49 -2.40 -10.32
C CYS A 237 -0.75 -3.89 -10.49
N VAL A 238 -1.96 -4.27 -10.91
CA VAL A 238 -2.33 -5.68 -11.11
C VAL A 238 -1.47 -6.35 -12.18
N ALA A 239 -0.98 -5.61 -13.17
CA ALA A 239 -0.06 -6.14 -14.18
C ALA A 239 1.27 -6.64 -13.60
N LEU A 240 1.65 -6.21 -12.39
CA LEU A 240 2.84 -6.67 -11.67
C LEU A 240 2.52 -7.79 -10.67
N SER A 241 1.24 -8.02 -10.39
CA SER A 241 0.79 -9.11 -9.51
C SER A 241 0.87 -10.45 -10.25
N ARG A 242 1.28 -11.52 -9.56
CA ARG A 242 1.35 -12.88 -10.10
C ARG A 242 -0.02 -13.59 -10.16
N CYS A 243 -1.11 -12.90 -9.83
CA CYS A 243 -2.45 -13.47 -9.87
C CYS A 243 -2.98 -13.43 -11.30
N SER A 244 -2.52 -14.35 -12.16
CA SER A 244 -3.21 -14.61 -13.44
C SER A 244 -4.25 -15.69 -13.22
N ALA A 245 -5.52 -15.34 -13.24
CA ALA A 245 -6.62 -16.29 -13.01
C ALA A 245 -7.34 -16.68 -14.31
N ASN A 246 -7.21 -15.88 -15.39
CA ASN A 246 -7.97 -16.11 -16.61
C ASN A 246 -7.09 -16.27 -17.86
N TRP A 247 -7.58 -17.10 -18.77
CA TRP A 247 -7.04 -17.41 -20.09
C TRP A 247 -6.99 -16.22 -21.06
N ASP A 248 -7.72 -15.13 -20.79
CA ASP A 248 -7.77 -13.93 -21.63
C ASP A 248 -6.86 -12.78 -21.15
N GLU A 249 -6.05 -13.02 -20.12
CA GLU A 249 -5.18 -12.03 -19.49
C GLU A 249 -3.84 -11.93 -20.20
N VAL A 250 -3.36 -10.69 -20.34
CA VAL A 250 -2.04 -10.41 -20.89
C VAL A 250 -1.03 -10.40 -19.75
N SER A 251 0.00 -11.25 -19.86
CA SER A 251 1.04 -11.35 -18.84
C SER A 251 1.99 -10.15 -18.85
N THR A 252 2.63 -9.90 -17.71
CA THR A 252 3.68 -8.87 -17.57
C THR A 252 4.76 -9.01 -18.64
N GLN A 253 5.20 -10.25 -18.90
CA GLN A 253 6.21 -10.54 -19.91
C GLN A 253 5.74 -10.17 -21.33
N GLN A 254 4.46 -10.41 -21.66
CA GLN A 254 3.91 -10.03 -22.96
C GLN A 254 3.84 -8.51 -23.11
N ILE A 255 3.50 -7.77 -22.05
CA ILE A 255 3.47 -6.30 -22.04
C ILE A 255 4.87 -5.74 -22.26
N VAL A 256 5.86 -6.18 -21.48
CA VAL A 256 7.23 -5.66 -21.56
C VAL A 256 7.91 -6.04 -22.87
N THR A 257 7.71 -7.28 -23.35
CA THR A 257 8.23 -7.69 -24.68
C THR A 257 7.65 -6.82 -25.79
N GLU A 258 6.35 -6.54 -25.78
CA GLU A 258 5.73 -5.66 -26.78
C GLU A 258 6.24 -4.22 -26.69
N PHE A 259 6.51 -3.72 -25.49
CA PHE A 259 7.14 -2.42 -25.27
C PHE A 259 8.57 -2.37 -25.85
N LEU A 260 9.44 -3.32 -25.49
CA LEU A 260 10.82 -3.36 -25.99
C LEU A 260 10.88 -3.55 -27.52
N ARG A 261 9.87 -4.21 -28.11
CA ARG A 261 9.72 -4.35 -29.56
C ARG A 261 9.41 -3.00 -30.23
N GLN A 262 8.65 -2.12 -29.60
CA GLN A 262 8.26 -0.82 -30.14
C GLN A 262 9.26 0.30 -29.84
N PHE A 263 10.00 0.21 -28.73
CA PHE A 263 10.95 1.23 -28.28
C PHE A 263 12.39 0.73 -28.34
N SER A 264 12.99 0.83 -29.54
CA SER A 264 14.39 0.47 -29.78
C SER A 264 15.42 1.42 -29.15
N SER A 265 14.97 2.42 -28.38
CA SER A 265 15.83 3.27 -27.56
C SER A 265 16.00 2.78 -26.11
N ILE A 266 15.24 1.77 -25.67
CA ILE A 266 15.30 1.20 -24.31
C ILE A 266 15.82 -0.24 -24.31
N ASP A 267 16.99 -0.48 -23.72
CA ASP A 267 17.70 -1.76 -23.75
C ASP A 267 17.23 -2.71 -22.65
N PHE A 268 16.79 -2.20 -21.49
CA PHE A 268 16.27 -3.03 -20.41
C PHE A 268 15.12 -2.41 -19.63
N VAL A 269 14.33 -3.27 -19.00
CA VAL A 269 13.27 -2.93 -18.05
C VAL A 269 13.43 -3.81 -16.81
N LEU A 270 13.56 -3.18 -15.64
CA LEU A 270 13.61 -3.87 -14.35
C LEU A 270 12.29 -3.66 -13.61
N LEU A 271 11.57 -4.73 -13.30
CA LEU A 271 10.35 -4.66 -12.49
C LEU A 271 10.67 -5.06 -11.05
N LEU A 272 10.28 -4.23 -10.09
CA LEU A 272 10.47 -4.41 -8.66
C LEU A 272 9.11 -4.51 -7.97
N SER A 273 8.91 -5.56 -7.17
CA SER A 273 7.71 -5.76 -6.37
C SER A 273 8.05 -6.47 -5.06
N VAL A 274 7.05 -6.73 -4.22
CA VAL A 274 7.18 -7.50 -2.98
C VAL A 274 6.33 -8.75 -3.08
N ARG A 275 6.96 -9.91 -2.89
CA ARG A 275 6.28 -11.20 -2.81
C ARG A 275 5.92 -11.50 -1.36
N GLU A 276 4.71 -12.02 -1.17
CA GLU A 276 4.24 -12.50 0.12
C GLU A 276 4.04 -14.02 0.04
N THR A 277 4.80 -14.76 0.83
CA THR A 277 4.62 -16.20 1.00
C THR A 277 3.76 -16.41 2.23
N LYS A 278 2.55 -16.95 2.03
CA LYS A 278 1.66 -17.32 3.13
C LYS A 278 2.25 -18.49 3.91
N SER A 279 2.04 -18.49 5.22
CA SER A 279 2.36 -19.63 6.06
C SER A 279 1.55 -20.85 5.60
N ARG A 280 2.09 -22.06 5.79
CA ARG A 280 1.35 -23.30 5.49
C ARG A 280 0.10 -23.35 6.37
N PHE A 281 -0.99 -23.86 5.80
CA PHE A 281 -2.29 -24.03 6.47
C PHE A 281 -2.07 -24.66 7.87
N GLY A 282 -2.61 -24.02 8.92
CA GLY A 282 -2.49 -24.47 10.31
C GLY A 282 -1.36 -23.83 11.14
N THR A 283 -0.47 -23.03 10.53
CA THR A 283 0.55 -22.27 11.29
C THR A 283 0.17 -20.79 11.41
N CYS A 284 0.06 -20.30 12.65
CA CYS A 284 -0.25 -18.89 12.96
C CYS A 284 0.99 -17.97 12.80
N ALA A 285 1.93 -18.35 11.93
CA ALA A 285 3.12 -17.56 11.65
C ALA A 285 2.74 -16.37 10.74
N PRO A 286 3.30 -15.18 10.97
CA PRO A 286 3.10 -14.05 10.08
C PRO A 286 3.63 -14.36 8.68
N PRO A 287 3.03 -13.80 7.62
CA PRO A 287 3.50 -14.03 6.25
C PRO A 287 4.91 -13.45 6.07
N VAL A 288 5.73 -14.16 5.29
CA VAL A 288 7.09 -13.70 4.94
C VAL A 288 7.02 -12.86 3.69
N ARG A 289 7.65 -11.68 3.72
CA ARG A 289 7.67 -10.74 2.60
C ARG A 289 9.09 -10.54 2.11
N GLU A 290 9.27 -10.60 0.79
CA GLU A 290 10.59 -10.53 0.15
C GLU A 290 10.55 -9.61 -1.06
N ASN A 291 11.63 -8.87 -1.28
CA ASN A 291 11.81 -8.07 -2.48
C ASN A 291 11.98 -9.01 -3.68
N ALA A 292 11.30 -8.70 -4.78
CA ALA A 292 11.37 -9.47 -6.01
C ALA A 292 11.72 -8.55 -7.18
N ALA A 293 12.70 -8.97 -7.97
CA ALA A 293 13.07 -8.32 -9.22
C ALA A 293 12.74 -9.22 -10.41
N SER A 294 12.45 -8.61 -11.55
CA SER A 294 12.31 -9.29 -12.83
C SER A 294 12.89 -8.41 -13.92
N LEU A 295 14.04 -8.84 -14.44
CA LEU A 295 14.78 -8.13 -15.50
C LEU A 295 14.34 -8.63 -16.87
N PHE A 296 13.99 -7.69 -17.74
CA PHE A 296 13.73 -7.90 -19.15
C PHE A 296 14.75 -7.10 -19.94
N VAL A 297 15.41 -7.74 -20.89
CA VAL A 297 16.43 -7.10 -21.73
C VAL A 297 16.03 -7.31 -23.18
N ARG A 298 16.29 -6.31 -24.03
CA ARG A 298 16.06 -6.43 -25.47
C ARG A 298 16.88 -7.59 -26.04
N ALA A 299 16.30 -8.27 -27.03
CA ALA A 299 17.03 -9.27 -27.82
C ALA A 299 18.31 -8.65 -28.42
N GLY A 300 19.43 -9.37 -28.30
CA GLY A 300 20.74 -8.94 -28.81
C GLY A 300 21.58 -8.12 -27.84
N CYS A 301 21.11 -7.81 -26.63
CA CYS A 301 21.94 -7.15 -25.62
C CYS A 301 22.87 -8.16 -24.92
N GLU A 302 24.18 -7.97 -25.08
CA GLU A 302 25.21 -8.86 -24.52
C GLU A 302 25.36 -8.71 -22.98
N GLU A 303 24.97 -7.56 -22.43
CA GLU A 303 25.15 -7.20 -21.02
C GLU A 303 24.08 -7.81 -20.09
N ARG A 304 23.26 -8.73 -20.57
CA ARG A 304 22.16 -9.33 -19.80
C ARG A 304 22.63 -9.98 -18.50
N HIS A 305 23.73 -10.75 -18.54
CA HIS A 305 24.25 -11.43 -17.36
C HIS A 305 24.84 -10.45 -16.34
N THR A 306 25.55 -9.42 -16.82
CA THR A 306 26.10 -8.34 -16.00
C THR A 306 24.98 -7.57 -15.29
N LEU A 307 23.95 -7.14 -16.05
CA LEU A 307 22.79 -6.45 -15.51
C LEU A 307 22.03 -7.30 -14.48
N ASN A 308 21.82 -8.59 -14.76
CA ASN A 308 21.16 -9.48 -13.82
C ASN A 308 21.94 -9.60 -12.50
N SER A 309 23.26 -9.76 -12.58
CA SER A 309 24.12 -9.86 -11.40
C SER A 309 24.15 -8.57 -10.59
N LEU A 310 24.20 -7.42 -11.28
CA LEU A 310 24.11 -6.10 -10.66
C LEU A 310 22.78 -5.93 -9.91
N PHE A 311 21.64 -6.20 -10.57
CA PHE A 311 20.33 -5.99 -9.95
C PHE A 311 20.04 -7.01 -8.84
N ASP A 312 20.53 -8.23 -8.94
CA ASP A 312 20.48 -9.20 -7.85
C ASP A 312 21.29 -8.73 -6.63
N ALA A 313 22.47 -8.13 -6.84
CA ALA A 313 23.25 -7.53 -5.77
C ALA A 313 22.56 -6.29 -5.18
N MET A 314 22.00 -5.43 -6.03
CA MET A 314 21.24 -4.23 -5.65
C MET A 314 20.08 -4.59 -4.71
N VAL A 315 19.27 -5.60 -5.06
CA VAL A 315 18.09 -6.02 -4.28
C VAL A 315 18.47 -6.58 -2.90
N ARG A 316 19.67 -7.18 -2.75
CA ARG A 316 20.15 -7.66 -1.44
C ARG A 316 20.40 -6.52 -0.44
N HIS A 317 20.59 -5.29 -0.91
CA HIS A 317 20.77 -4.10 -0.07
C HIS A 317 19.45 -3.40 0.28
N PHE A 318 18.33 -3.83 -0.32
CA PHE A 318 17.02 -3.26 -0.01
C PHE A 318 16.60 -3.62 1.42
N PRO A 319 15.88 -2.73 2.11
CA PRO A 319 15.24 -3.07 3.39
C PRO A 319 14.30 -4.27 3.27
N ARG A 320 14.01 -4.92 4.41
CA ARG A 320 12.96 -5.93 4.44
C ARG A 320 11.59 -5.24 4.31
N PRO A 321 10.73 -5.69 3.39
CA PRO A 321 9.41 -5.09 3.22
C PRO A 321 8.50 -5.45 4.40
N ALA A 322 7.89 -4.44 5.01
CA ALA A 322 6.89 -4.60 6.06
C ALA A 322 5.48 -4.81 5.49
N MET A 323 5.22 -4.37 4.27
CA MET A 323 3.90 -4.45 3.62
C MET A 323 4.00 -4.92 2.17
N THR A 324 2.92 -5.49 1.65
CA THR A 324 2.72 -5.68 0.20
C THR A 324 2.53 -4.35 -0.52
N PRO A 325 2.72 -4.27 -1.85
CA PRO A 325 2.60 -3.01 -2.60
C PRO A 325 1.22 -2.35 -2.46
N VAL A 326 0.15 -3.14 -2.53
CA VAL A 326 -1.25 -2.66 -2.29
C VAL A 326 -1.41 -1.99 -0.92
N ASN A 327 -0.92 -2.63 0.14
CA ASN A 327 -1.00 -2.07 1.49
C ASN A 327 -0.07 -0.87 1.65
N GLY A 328 1.13 -0.94 1.07
CA GLY A 328 2.09 0.16 1.03
C GLY A 328 1.54 1.41 0.38
N ALA A 329 0.85 1.27 -0.77
CA ALA A 329 0.20 2.33 -1.51
C ALA A 329 -0.97 2.95 -0.74
N LEU A 330 -1.81 2.14 -0.11
CA LEU A 330 -2.88 2.62 0.78
C LEU A 330 -2.30 3.45 1.93
N ARG A 331 -1.27 2.94 2.61
CA ARG A 331 -0.64 3.64 3.74
C ARG A 331 0.19 4.85 3.32
N ALA A 332 0.66 4.92 2.07
CA ALA A 332 1.38 6.09 1.57
C ALA A 332 0.48 7.34 1.50
N ARG A 333 -0.84 7.17 1.36
CA ARG A 333 -1.83 8.25 1.34
C ARG A 333 -2.18 8.78 2.72
N GLU A 334 -1.84 8.05 3.78
CA GLU A 334 -2.13 8.48 5.14
C GLU A 334 -1.18 9.59 5.59
N GLU A 335 -1.71 10.56 6.31
CA GLU A 335 -0.90 11.56 6.99
C GLU A 335 -0.19 10.99 8.22
N GLY A 336 0.88 11.68 8.64
CA GLY A 336 1.69 11.31 9.78
C GLY A 336 2.63 10.13 9.53
N TYR A 337 3.10 9.53 10.62
CA TYR A 337 4.20 8.56 10.63
C TYR A 337 3.75 7.10 10.79
N GLY A 338 2.46 6.82 10.54
CA GLY A 338 1.83 5.53 10.81
C GLY A 338 1.59 5.31 12.31
N LEU A 339 1.16 4.10 12.65
CA LEU A 339 0.75 3.70 14.00
C LEU A 339 1.79 2.87 14.75
N GLY A 340 2.92 2.46 14.17
CA GLY A 340 3.85 1.57 14.90
C GLY A 340 3.13 0.35 15.50
N HIS A 341 3.30 0.12 16.80
CA HIS A 341 2.68 -0.98 17.52
C HIS A 341 1.38 -0.64 18.27
N HIS A 342 0.69 0.45 17.93
CA HIS A 342 -0.57 0.81 18.60
C HIS A 342 -1.60 -0.33 18.58
N GLY A 343 -2.18 -0.63 19.74
CA GLY A 343 -3.13 -1.72 19.95
C GLY A 343 -2.48 -3.10 19.93
N GLY A 344 -1.21 -3.20 19.56
CA GLY A 344 -0.42 -4.41 19.62
C GLY A 344 0.08 -4.65 21.04
N TYR A 345 0.04 -5.90 21.47
CA TYR A 345 0.60 -6.31 22.74
C TYR A 345 1.21 -7.71 22.67
N LYS A 346 2.12 -8.02 23.59
CA LYS A 346 2.58 -9.39 23.84
C LYS A 346 2.48 -9.67 25.32
N MET A 347 2.06 -10.88 25.68
CA MET A 347 1.90 -11.29 27.07
C MET A 347 2.64 -12.61 27.29
N LEU A 348 3.41 -12.67 28.37
CA LEU A 348 4.09 -13.90 28.79
C LEU A 348 4.20 -13.89 30.33
N GLY A 349 3.40 -14.72 31.00
CA GLY A 349 3.38 -14.76 32.47
C GLY A 349 3.03 -13.40 33.09
N SER A 350 3.89 -12.90 33.98
CA SER A 350 3.77 -11.58 34.64
C SER A 350 4.31 -10.40 33.82
N LYS A 351 4.62 -10.63 32.54
CA LYS A 351 5.13 -9.60 31.63
C LYS A 351 4.09 -9.19 30.62
N VAL A 352 3.96 -7.88 30.43
CA VAL A 352 3.18 -7.32 29.34
C VAL A 352 4.05 -6.39 28.51
N ARG A 353 3.95 -6.51 27.19
CA ARG A 353 4.58 -5.59 26.24
C ARG A 353 3.52 -4.79 25.52
N ILE A 354 3.76 -3.49 25.41
CA ILE A 354 2.98 -2.58 24.55
C ILE A 354 3.92 -1.73 23.70
N GLY A 355 3.40 -1.14 22.63
CA GLY A 355 4.19 -0.25 21.77
C GLY A 355 4.78 0.91 22.56
N LEU A 356 6.07 1.23 22.37
CA LEU A 356 6.74 2.32 23.07
C LEU A 356 6.04 3.65 22.77
N ARG A 357 5.68 3.89 21.50
CA ARG A 357 4.95 5.10 21.14
C ARG A 357 3.59 5.19 21.80
N GLU A 358 2.82 4.10 21.81
CA GLU A 358 1.51 4.06 22.48
C GLU A 358 1.65 4.30 24.00
N PHE A 359 2.65 3.68 24.64
CA PHE A 359 2.97 3.92 26.05
C PHE A 359 3.26 5.40 26.31
N THR A 360 4.08 6.05 25.46
CA THR A 360 4.39 7.48 25.60
C THR A 360 3.14 8.36 25.41
N GLU A 361 2.28 8.05 24.43
CA GLU A 361 1.01 8.78 24.20
C GLU A 361 0.03 8.62 25.39
N ILE A 362 0.00 7.43 26.02
CA ILE A 362 -0.77 7.18 27.23
C ILE A 362 -0.21 7.97 28.42
N PHE A 363 1.12 7.95 28.60
CA PHE A 363 1.78 8.66 29.69
C PHE A 363 1.63 10.18 29.57
N ALA A 364 1.61 10.70 28.33
CA ALA A 364 1.33 12.11 28.04
C ALA A 364 -0.16 12.50 28.22
N GLY A 365 -1.05 11.57 28.56
CA GLY A 365 -2.48 11.82 28.72
C GLY A 365 -3.24 12.07 27.41
N LEU A 366 -2.59 11.85 26.25
CA LEU A 366 -3.22 12.01 24.94
C LEU A 366 -4.18 10.85 24.63
N ARG A 367 -3.93 9.69 25.25
CA ARG A 367 -4.65 8.43 25.01
C ARG A 367 -4.80 7.61 26.28
N THR A 368 -5.64 6.58 26.21
CA THR A 368 -5.80 5.55 27.24
C THR A 368 -5.78 4.16 26.62
N LEU A 369 -5.54 3.12 27.42
CA LEU A 369 -5.63 1.72 26.96
C LEU A 369 -7.03 1.37 26.42
N ARG A 370 -8.08 2.07 26.85
CA ARG A 370 -9.44 1.91 26.31
C ARG A 370 -9.56 2.35 24.86
N ASP A 371 -8.64 3.16 24.37
CA ASP A 371 -8.64 3.57 22.96
C ASP A 371 -8.21 2.42 22.02
N ASN A 372 -7.77 1.26 22.55
CA ASN A 372 -7.51 0.02 21.80
C ASN A 372 -6.64 0.22 20.54
N GLY A 373 -5.62 1.08 20.60
CA GLY A 373 -4.77 1.40 19.46
C GLY A 373 -5.46 2.14 18.30
N ALA A 374 -6.71 2.60 18.46
CA ALA A 374 -7.47 3.25 17.41
C ALA A 374 -6.75 4.49 16.84
N LYS A 375 -6.73 4.63 15.52
CA LYS A 375 -6.17 5.82 14.87
C LYS A 375 -6.98 7.08 15.15
N ASN A 376 -8.31 6.95 15.19
CA ASN A 376 -9.22 8.03 15.53
C ASN A 376 -9.80 7.76 16.92
N VAL A 377 -9.20 8.42 17.90
CA VAL A 377 -9.51 8.25 19.33
C VAL A 377 -10.93 8.72 19.66
N GLU A 378 -11.36 9.87 19.13
CA GLU A 378 -12.72 10.40 19.35
C GLU A 378 -13.79 9.45 18.82
N ALA A 379 -13.61 8.97 17.58
CA ALA A 379 -14.53 8.02 16.97
C ALA A 379 -14.56 6.69 17.72
N ALA A 380 -13.42 6.22 18.23
CA ALA A 380 -13.38 5.02 19.07
C ALA A 380 -14.22 5.24 20.34
N ARG A 381 -13.97 6.32 21.08
CA ARG A 381 -14.68 6.64 22.34
C ARG A 381 -16.20 6.75 22.20
N SER A 382 -16.69 7.14 21.02
CA SER A 382 -18.12 7.22 20.72
C SER A 382 -18.83 5.86 20.51
N ARG A 383 -18.09 4.74 20.49
CA ARG A 383 -18.62 3.40 20.25
C ARG A 383 -18.54 2.53 21.50
N PRO A 384 -19.38 1.49 21.62
CA PRO A 384 -19.19 0.44 22.62
C PRO A 384 -17.75 -0.08 22.55
N GLN A 385 -17.06 -0.03 23.69
CA GLN A 385 -15.64 -0.40 23.77
C GLN A 385 -15.50 -1.88 24.09
N GLU A 386 -14.65 -2.55 23.33
CA GLU A 386 -14.20 -3.89 23.68
C GLU A 386 -13.22 -3.82 24.87
N PRO A 387 -13.26 -4.80 25.79
CA PRO A 387 -12.29 -4.87 26.87
C PRO A 387 -10.87 -4.93 26.32
N ASN A 388 -10.01 -4.01 26.78
CA ASN A 388 -8.60 -4.04 26.41
C ASN A 388 -7.85 -5.11 27.23
N PRO A 389 -7.21 -6.11 26.60
CA PRO A 389 -6.52 -7.18 27.33
C PRO A 389 -5.38 -6.68 28.22
N VAL A 390 -4.63 -5.67 27.78
CA VAL A 390 -3.53 -5.09 28.57
C VAL A 390 -4.10 -4.40 29.80
N GLN A 391 -5.15 -3.60 29.65
CA GLN A 391 -5.83 -2.96 30.77
C GLN A 391 -6.31 -4.01 31.78
N ALA A 392 -6.90 -5.10 31.32
CA ALA A 392 -7.36 -6.18 32.19
C ALA A 392 -6.21 -6.77 33.03
N ILE A 393 -5.03 -6.98 32.43
CA ILE A 393 -3.85 -7.48 33.16
C ILE A 393 -3.30 -6.45 34.14
N VAL A 394 -3.19 -5.19 33.74
CA VAL A 394 -2.70 -4.11 34.61
C VAL A 394 -3.62 -3.96 35.82
N VAL A 395 -4.93 -3.91 35.60
CA VAL A 395 -5.94 -3.83 36.67
C VAL A 395 -5.88 -5.08 37.56
N ARG A 396 -5.79 -6.28 36.99
CA ARG A 396 -5.67 -7.51 37.78
C ARG A 396 -4.47 -7.48 38.72
N ASN A 397 -3.28 -7.15 38.21
CA ASN A 397 -2.08 -7.06 39.04
C ASN A 397 -2.22 -6.00 40.14
N LEU A 398 -2.78 -4.83 39.81
CA LEU A 398 -3.04 -3.78 40.80
C LEU A 398 -3.99 -4.27 41.91
N MET A 399 -5.07 -4.97 41.56
CA MET A 399 -6.04 -5.52 42.52
C MET A 399 -5.46 -6.65 43.37
N GLU A 400 -4.49 -7.39 42.84
CA GLU A 400 -3.72 -8.40 43.57
C GLU A 400 -2.60 -7.80 44.44
N GLY A 401 -2.46 -6.47 44.47
CA GLY A 401 -1.43 -5.79 45.24
C GLY A 401 -0.03 -5.85 44.61
N ARG A 402 0.08 -6.17 43.32
CA ARG A 402 1.36 -6.29 42.60
C ARG A 402 1.65 -5.02 41.81
N LEU A 403 2.69 -4.28 42.23
CA LEU A 403 3.21 -3.14 41.49
C LEU A 403 4.21 -3.57 40.40
N PRO A 404 4.44 -2.74 39.36
CA PRO A 404 5.54 -2.93 38.43
C PRO A 404 6.89 -2.98 39.15
N ALA A 405 7.64 -4.06 38.97
CA ALA A 405 9.00 -4.24 39.48
C ALA A 405 10.07 -3.75 38.49
N SER A 406 9.80 -3.82 37.18
CA SER A 406 10.65 -3.21 36.16
C SER A 406 9.85 -2.74 34.95
N ILE A 407 10.35 -1.69 34.29
CA ILE A 407 9.87 -1.17 33.01
C ILE A 407 11.09 -1.00 32.11
N GLU A 408 11.15 -1.76 31.02
CA GLU A 408 12.31 -1.83 30.12
C GLU A 408 11.92 -1.51 28.68
N ILE A 409 12.78 -0.77 27.97
CA ILE A 409 12.61 -0.52 26.54
C ILE A 409 13.28 -1.65 25.76
N ILE A 410 12.50 -2.38 24.99
CA ILE A 410 12.97 -3.44 24.11
C ILE A 410 13.11 -2.85 22.70
N LYS A 411 14.36 -2.58 22.32
CA LYS A 411 14.70 -2.03 21.00
C LYS A 411 14.44 -3.04 19.90
N THR A 412 13.79 -2.59 18.84
CA THR A 412 13.62 -3.33 17.59
C THR A 412 14.66 -2.90 16.56
N ASP A 413 14.79 -3.66 15.48
CA ASP A 413 15.73 -3.33 14.41
C ASP A 413 15.17 -2.26 13.46
N GLU A 414 15.91 -1.97 12.39
CA GLU A 414 15.48 -1.00 11.38
C GLU A 414 14.23 -1.43 10.60
N ASN A 415 13.90 -2.73 10.63
CA ASN A 415 12.79 -3.32 9.88
C ASN A 415 11.47 -3.24 10.67
N ASP A 416 11.49 -2.64 11.86
CA ASP A 416 10.32 -2.32 12.65
C ASP A 416 10.11 -0.79 12.72
N ASN A 417 8.86 -0.37 12.86
CA ASN A 417 8.51 1.05 12.94
C ASN A 417 8.37 1.56 14.38
N ASP A 418 8.47 0.69 15.38
CA ASP A 418 8.31 1.05 16.79
C ASP A 418 9.08 0.10 17.71
N ASP A 419 9.43 0.58 18.91
CA ASP A 419 10.01 -0.25 19.96
C ASP A 419 8.90 -0.80 20.86
N TRP A 420 9.26 -1.66 21.82
CA TRP A 420 8.32 -2.13 22.84
C TRP A 420 8.72 -1.61 24.23
N VAL A 421 7.74 -1.43 25.10
CA VAL A 421 7.94 -1.30 26.54
C VAL A 421 7.49 -2.61 27.18
N GLU A 422 8.39 -3.28 27.89
CA GLU A 422 8.07 -4.45 28.72
C GLU A 422 7.87 -4.01 30.17
N ILE A 423 6.69 -4.27 30.72
CA ILE A 423 6.38 -4.07 32.13
C ILE A 423 6.37 -5.45 32.80
N ARG A 424 7.18 -5.62 33.84
CA ARG A 424 7.20 -6.81 34.68
C ARG A 424 6.60 -6.50 36.03
N PHE A 425 5.54 -7.20 36.41
CA PHE A 425 4.94 -7.09 37.73
C PHE A 425 5.68 -7.94 38.76
N GLY A 426 5.82 -7.40 39.97
CA GLY A 426 6.53 -8.04 41.08
C GLY A 426 5.66 -8.94 41.96
N GLU A 427 6.16 -9.20 43.17
CA GLU A 427 5.37 -9.81 44.23
C GLU A 427 4.35 -8.84 44.82
N ILE A 428 3.49 -9.36 45.70
CA ILE A 428 2.51 -8.54 46.41
C ILE A 428 3.25 -7.56 47.31
N ASP A 429 2.97 -6.27 47.12
CA ASP A 429 3.54 -5.17 47.86
C ASP A 429 2.65 -4.82 49.06
N PRO A 430 3.15 -4.91 50.30
CA PRO A 430 2.41 -4.55 51.51
C PRO A 430 1.88 -3.10 51.51
N ALA A 431 2.43 -2.20 50.70
CA ALA A 431 1.95 -0.82 50.59
C ALA A 431 0.57 -0.71 49.91
N ILE A 432 0.18 -1.70 49.10
CA ILE A 432 -1.09 -1.71 48.35
C ILE A 432 -1.88 -3.02 48.53
N ALA A 433 -1.55 -3.80 49.55
CA ALA A 433 -2.18 -5.09 49.84
C ALA A 433 -2.33 -5.31 51.35
N PRO A 434 -3.25 -6.19 51.79
CA PRO A 434 -3.32 -6.59 53.20
C PRO A 434 -1.97 -7.13 53.70
N LEU A 435 -1.60 -6.73 54.93
CA LEU A 435 -0.47 -7.29 55.65
C LEU A 435 -0.72 -8.79 55.89
N ARG A 436 0.34 -9.59 55.80
CA ARG A 436 0.30 -11.04 56.03
C ARG A 436 0.84 -11.41 57.40
#